data_AF-Q0D1J7-F1
#
_entry.id   AF-Q0D1J7-F1
#
_cell.length_a   1.000
_cell.length_b   1.000
_cell.length_c   1.000
_cell.angle_alpha   90.00
_cell.angle_beta   90.00
_cell.angle_gamma   90.00
#
_symmetry.space_group_name_H-M   'P 1'
#
loop_
_entity.id
_entity.type
_entity.pdbx_description
1 polymer ?
#
loop_
_entity_poly.entity_id
_entity_poly.type
_entity_poly.pdbx_seq_one_letter_code
_entity_poly.pdbx_strand_id
1 'polypeptide(L)'
;MAHPETSHPVEATADARTLQVKFDWLRNRGFIINANSPDSDPIYTMHYNILKSRLTFKSAVDESPVGTGKLHPVSINADVEVHGRTGTMTAVKRLQPVYTYTSYFFSDDGSPKTMTWTSGSLFKSFDYVCLDENMLPVAKFTSKTLAWKNMGKIEFLGPKANDDAFRDEIVVTGMTLFWCIIQRSGNIFNLVGAAIHRPGKQKQGDNNVQQGA
;
A
#
# COMPACT_ATOMS: atom_id res chain seq x y z
N MET A 1 -24.11 51.08 14.09
CA MET A 1 -23.57 50.29 15.21
C MET A 1 -23.76 48.82 14.85
N ALA A 2 -22.68 48.06 14.95
CA ALA A 2 -22.57 46.67 14.55
C ALA A 2 -23.38 45.73 15.45
N HIS A 3 -23.86 44.61 14.91
CA HIS A 3 -23.32 43.28 15.19
C HIS A 3 -23.77 42.31 14.08
N PRO A 4 -22.85 41.64 13.36
CA PRO A 4 -23.18 40.55 12.46
C PRO A 4 -23.40 39.25 13.26
N GLU A 5 -24.35 38.45 12.80
CA GLU A 5 -24.64 37.11 13.34
C GLU A 5 -23.39 36.23 13.26
N THR A 6 -23.03 35.68 14.41
CA THR A 6 -21.95 34.71 14.58
C THR A 6 -22.27 33.46 13.76
N SER A 7 -21.53 33.26 12.67
CA SER A 7 -21.49 31.96 12.01
C SER A 7 -20.85 30.96 12.97
N HIS A 8 -21.62 29.94 13.35
CA HIS A 8 -21.07 28.75 13.98
C HIS A 8 -19.97 28.17 13.07
N PRO A 9 -18.76 27.90 13.57
CA PRO A 9 -17.84 27.05 12.86
C PRO A 9 -18.49 25.67 12.83
N VAL A 10 -18.75 25.17 11.62
CA VAL A 10 -19.04 23.76 11.42
C VAL A 10 -17.83 23.00 11.96
N GLU A 11 -17.97 22.34 13.11
CA GLU A 11 -17.09 21.29 13.60
C GLU A 11 -17.16 20.10 12.64
N ALA A 12 -16.67 20.29 11.40
CA ALA A 12 -16.28 19.20 10.52
C ALA A 12 -14.90 18.72 11.01
N THR A 13 -14.96 18.04 12.15
CA THR A 13 -13.98 17.16 12.78
C THR A 13 -12.68 16.95 11.99
N ALA A 14 -11.58 17.48 12.52
CA ALA A 14 -10.24 17.00 12.23
C ALA A 14 -10.06 15.50 12.56
N ASP A 15 -11.03 14.90 13.27
CA ASP A 15 -10.99 13.53 13.79
C ASP A 15 -10.89 12.44 12.71
N ALA A 16 -11.48 12.59 11.52
CA ALA A 16 -11.53 11.51 10.52
C ALA A 16 -10.28 11.38 9.63
N ARG A 17 -9.31 12.30 9.74
CA ARG A 17 -8.24 12.44 8.74
C ARG A 17 -7.04 11.54 8.96
N THR A 18 -6.96 10.85 10.09
CA THR A 18 -5.83 9.96 10.37
C THR A 18 -6.32 8.63 10.91
N LEU A 19 -5.92 7.57 10.22
CA LEU A 19 -6.19 6.20 10.63
C LEU A 19 -4.91 5.57 11.18
N GLN A 20 -5.03 4.82 12.26
CA GLN A 20 -3.94 4.01 12.80
C GLN A 20 -4.15 2.56 12.40
N VAL A 21 -3.07 1.94 11.92
CA VAL A 21 -3.07 0.53 11.51
C VAL A 21 -2.40 -0.30 12.59
N LYS A 22 -3.21 -1.11 13.30
CA LYS A 22 -2.76 -2.15 14.24
C LYS A 22 -2.72 -3.50 13.52
N PHE A 23 -1.79 -4.39 13.89
CA PHE A 23 -1.71 -5.72 13.29
C PHE A 23 -1.49 -6.82 14.33
N ASP A 24 -2.29 -7.87 14.25
CA ASP A 24 -2.16 -9.13 14.97
C ASP A 24 -1.50 -10.15 14.05
N TRP A 25 -0.21 -10.38 14.27
CA TRP A 25 0.62 -11.30 13.49
C TRP A 25 0.26 -12.76 13.69
N LEU A 26 -0.30 -13.15 14.84
CA LEU A 26 -0.69 -14.53 15.10
C LEU A 26 -1.92 -14.91 14.27
N ARG A 27 -2.83 -13.94 14.08
CA ARG A 27 -4.08 -14.13 13.33
C ARG A 27 -4.00 -13.62 11.89
N ASN A 28 -2.89 -12.99 11.49
CA ASN A 28 -2.74 -12.28 10.22
C ASN A 28 -3.88 -11.28 9.97
N ARG A 29 -4.27 -10.54 11.01
CA ARG A 29 -5.37 -9.57 10.96
C ARG A 29 -4.89 -8.18 11.28
N GLY A 30 -5.24 -7.22 10.44
CA GLY A 30 -5.11 -5.80 10.71
C GLY A 30 -6.41 -5.20 11.22
N PHE A 31 -6.28 -4.23 12.10
CA PHE A 31 -7.38 -3.41 12.59
C PHE A 31 -7.02 -1.95 12.30
N ILE A 32 -7.89 -1.27 11.58
CA ILE A 32 -7.69 0.13 11.21
C ILE A 32 -8.69 0.95 12.01
N ILE A 33 -8.20 1.79 12.91
CA ILE A 33 -8.99 2.60 13.83
C ILE A 33 -8.75 4.09 13.56
N ASN A 34 -9.59 4.95 14.12
CA ASN A 34 -9.32 6.37 14.18
C ASN A 34 -8.09 6.63 15.08
N ALA A 35 -7.10 7.37 14.59
CA ALA A 35 -5.91 7.67 15.38
C ALA A 35 -6.17 8.63 16.56
N ASN A 36 -7.21 9.46 16.48
CA ASN A 36 -7.61 10.39 17.54
C ASN A 36 -8.48 9.73 18.61
N SER A 37 -8.94 8.48 18.37
CA SER A 37 -9.70 7.69 19.34
C SER A 37 -9.15 6.27 19.42
N PRO A 38 -7.97 6.06 20.03
CA PRO A 38 -7.25 4.77 19.97
C PRO A 38 -7.97 3.59 20.64
N ASP A 39 -8.92 3.90 21.51
CA ASP A 39 -9.78 2.96 22.25
C ASP A 39 -11.13 2.74 21.55
N SER A 40 -11.36 3.36 20.38
CA SER A 40 -12.56 3.13 19.58
C SER A 40 -12.56 1.75 18.94
N ASP A 41 -13.75 1.31 18.57
CA ASP A 41 -13.89 0.16 17.69
C ASP A 41 -13.16 0.42 16.36
N PRO A 42 -12.65 -0.65 15.71
CA PRO A 42 -12.11 -0.55 14.35
C PRO A 42 -13.14 0.02 13.38
N ILE A 43 -12.63 0.73 12.37
CA ILE A 43 -13.39 1.15 11.19
C ILE A 43 -13.29 0.06 10.12
N TYR A 44 -12.08 -0.50 9.96
CA TYR A 44 -11.84 -1.60 9.04
C TYR A 44 -11.17 -2.80 9.72
N THR A 45 -11.52 -3.97 9.22
CA THR A 45 -10.74 -5.19 9.43
C THR A 45 -10.05 -5.59 8.14
N MET A 46 -8.76 -5.89 8.23
CA MET A 46 -7.95 -6.41 7.13
C MET A 46 -7.54 -7.83 7.49
N HIS A 47 -7.70 -8.77 6.56
CA HIS A 47 -7.20 -10.13 6.75
C HIS A 47 -6.22 -10.48 5.64
N TYR A 48 -5.02 -10.92 6.02
CA TYR A 48 -4.00 -11.36 5.09
C TYR A 48 -3.95 -12.88 5.02
N ASN A 49 -4.42 -13.44 3.91
CA ASN A 49 -4.26 -14.85 3.60
C ASN A 49 -2.91 -15.05 2.90
N ILE A 50 -1.91 -15.48 3.68
CA ILE A 50 -0.53 -15.71 3.21
C ILE A 50 -0.51 -16.75 2.08
N LEU A 51 -1.26 -17.85 2.20
CA LEU A 51 -1.26 -18.94 1.22
C LEU A 51 -1.81 -18.52 -0.14
N LYS A 52 -2.80 -17.62 -0.15
CA LYS A 52 -3.41 -17.07 -1.37
C LYS A 52 -2.78 -15.75 -1.81
N SER A 53 -1.79 -15.24 -1.07
CA SER A 53 -1.21 -13.90 -1.25
C SER A 53 -2.29 -12.82 -1.41
N ARG A 54 -3.37 -12.89 -0.61
CA ARG A 54 -4.55 -12.04 -0.77
C ARG A 54 -4.91 -11.32 0.53
N LEU A 55 -5.10 -10.01 0.42
CA LEU A 55 -5.67 -9.14 1.43
C LEU A 55 -7.16 -8.98 1.19
N THR A 56 -7.96 -9.03 2.26
CA THR A 56 -9.39 -8.74 2.23
C THR A 56 -9.69 -7.66 3.24
N PHE A 57 -10.45 -6.64 2.82
CA PHE A 57 -10.83 -5.51 3.64
C PHE A 57 -12.34 -5.52 3.82
N LYS A 58 -12.78 -5.34 5.06
CA LYS A 58 -14.19 -5.23 5.42
C LYS A 58 -14.39 -4.04 6.34
N SER A 59 -15.56 -3.43 6.25
CA SER A 59 -16.07 -2.55 7.31
C SER A 59 -16.18 -3.36 8.59
N ALA A 60 -15.75 -2.79 9.71
CA ALA A 60 -15.87 -3.43 11.01
C ALA A 60 -17.23 -3.20 11.67
N VAL A 61 -18.04 -2.28 11.12
CA VAL A 61 -19.38 -1.95 11.64
C VAL A 61 -20.40 -3.01 11.24
N ASP A 62 -20.36 -3.45 9.97
CA ASP A 62 -21.38 -4.31 9.36
C ASP A 62 -20.78 -5.51 8.60
N GLU A 63 -19.46 -5.70 8.66
CA GLU A 63 -18.71 -6.73 7.94
C GLU A 63 -18.82 -6.71 6.40
N SER A 64 -19.36 -5.61 5.85
CA SER A 64 -19.52 -5.46 4.41
C SER A 64 -18.16 -5.43 3.69
N PRO A 65 -18.06 -6.03 2.49
CA PRO A 65 -16.81 -6.04 1.73
C PRO A 65 -16.48 -4.63 1.23
N VAL A 66 -15.31 -4.13 1.59
CA VAL A 66 -14.77 -2.85 1.10
C VAL A 66 -13.92 -3.07 -0.14
N GLY A 67 -13.04 -4.05 -0.09
CA GLY A 67 -12.15 -4.35 -1.20
C GLY A 67 -11.20 -5.50 -0.95
N THR A 68 -10.38 -5.81 -1.95
CA THR A 68 -9.34 -6.82 -1.87
C THR A 68 -8.05 -6.37 -2.54
N GLY A 69 -6.93 -6.92 -2.08
CA GLY A 69 -5.62 -6.77 -2.71
C GLY A 69 -5.04 -8.14 -3.00
N LYS A 70 -4.58 -8.40 -4.22
CA LYS A 70 -3.95 -9.65 -4.62
C LYS A 70 -2.49 -9.38 -4.99
N LEU A 71 -1.61 -10.07 -4.27
CA LEU A 71 -0.17 -10.02 -4.47
C LEU A 71 0.25 -11.24 -5.28
N HIS A 72 1.25 -11.06 -6.12
CA HIS A 72 1.75 -12.10 -7.00
C HIS A 72 3.15 -12.53 -6.55
N PRO A 73 3.45 -13.82 -6.39
CA PRO A 73 4.78 -14.27 -5.95
C PRO A 73 5.92 -13.87 -6.90
N VAL A 74 5.63 -13.73 -8.19
CA VAL A 74 6.62 -13.47 -9.25
C VAL A 74 6.48 -12.07 -9.86
N SER A 75 5.26 -11.53 -9.94
CA SER A 75 5.03 -10.21 -10.51
C SER A 75 5.25 -9.11 -9.47
N ILE A 76 5.84 -8.01 -9.91
CA ILE A 76 6.01 -6.80 -9.09
C ILE A 76 4.74 -5.94 -9.03
N ASN A 77 3.71 -6.28 -9.81
CA ASN A 77 2.42 -5.59 -9.76
C ASN A 77 1.51 -6.25 -8.72
N ALA A 78 0.47 -5.54 -8.32
CA ALA A 78 -0.60 -6.08 -7.48
C ALA A 78 -1.96 -5.76 -8.09
N ASP A 79 -2.94 -6.62 -7.91
CA ASP A 79 -4.32 -6.33 -8.31
C ASP A 79 -5.10 -5.83 -7.10
N VAL A 80 -6.00 -4.87 -7.33
CA VAL A 80 -6.87 -4.31 -6.31
C VAL A 80 -8.32 -4.34 -6.78
N GLU A 81 -9.23 -4.47 -5.83
CA GLU A 81 -10.66 -4.32 -6.06
C GLU A 81 -11.23 -3.43 -4.95
N VAL A 82 -11.97 -2.39 -5.31
CA VAL A 82 -12.59 -1.45 -4.36
C VAL A 82 -14.03 -1.24 -4.78
N HIS A 83 -14.99 -1.53 -3.89
CA HIS A 83 -16.43 -1.48 -4.18
C HIS A 83 -16.82 -2.14 -5.52
N GLY A 84 -16.25 -3.31 -5.81
CA GLY A 84 -16.50 -4.06 -7.04
C GLY A 84 -15.77 -3.57 -8.30
N ARG A 85 -14.98 -2.49 -8.23
CA ARG A 85 -14.13 -2.02 -9.33
C ARG A 85 -12.74 -2.60 -9.22
N THR A 86 -12.35 -3.40 -10.21
CA THR A 86 -11.00 -3.99 -10.30
C THR A 86 -10.01 -3.05 -10.96
N GLY A 87 -8.78 -3.03 -10.47
CA GLY A 87 -7.65 -2.31 -11.06
C GLY A 87 -6.33 -3.01 -10.76
N THR A 88 -5.25 -2.52 -11.35
CA THR A 88 -3.89 -3.02 -11.13
C THR A 88 -2.99 -1.90 -10.67
N MET A 89 -2.31 -2.10 -9.55
CA MET A 89 -1.19 -1.28 -9.10
C MET A 89 0.06 -1.70 -9.87
N THR A 90 0.52 -0.83 -10.77
CA THR A 90 1.63 -1.12 -11.67
C THR A 90 2.91 -0.48 -11.14
N ALA A 91 3.97 -1.28 -10.98
CA ALA A 91 5.26 -0.76 -10.60
C ALA A 91 5.88 0.03 -11.77
N VAL A 92 6.17 1.31 -11.54
CA VAL A 92 6.87 2.16 -12.54
C VAL A 92 8.36 1.79 -12.61
N LYS A 93 8.93 1.32 -11.49
CA LYS A 93 10.35 0.99 -11.37
C LYS A 93 10.54 -0.31 -10.57
N ARG A 94 11.44 -1.17 -11.05
CA ARG A 94 11.73 -2.47 -10.42
C ARG A 94 12.41 -2.39 -9.06
N LEU A 95 13.19 -1.34 -8.82
CA LEU A 95 14.00 -1.17 -7.59
C LEU A 95 13.53 0.01 -6.74
N GLN A 96 12.44 0.68 -7.09
CA GLN A 96 11.87 1.76 -6.29
C GLN A 96 10.42 1.43 -5.94
N PRO A 97 9.92 1.87 -4.77
CA PRO A 97 8.52 1.74 -4.40
C PRO A 97 7.70 2.86 -5.07
N VAL A 98 7.65 2.86 -6.41
CA VAL A 98 6.84 3.80 -7.20
C VAL A 98 5.80 3.00 -7.98
N TYR A 99 4.53 3.22 -7.68
CA TYR A 99 3.40 2.48 -8.23
C TYR A 99 2.31 3.43 -8.68
N THR A 100 1.71 3.14 -9.83
CA THR A 100 0.54 3.87 -10.33
C THR A 100 -0.69 2.97 -10.32
N TYR A 101 -1.86 3.59 -10.13
CA TYR A 101 -3.15 2.93 -10.30
C TYR A 101 -4.19 3.95 -10.79
N THR A 102 -5.29 3.44 -11.35
CA THR A 102 -6.43 4.27 -11.75
C THR A 102 -7.42 4.36 -10.60
N SER A 103 -7.64 5.56 -10.10
CA SER A 103 -8.70 5.90 -9.15
C SER A 103 -9.99 6.25 -9.88
N TYR A 104 -11.11 5.79 -9.32
CA TYR A 104 -12.46 6.17 -9.77
C TYR A 104 -13.22 6.97 -8.72
N PHE A 105 -12.64 7.15 -7.53
CA PHE A 105 -13.28 7.81 -6.38
C PHE A 105 -12.67 9.19 -6.07
N PHE A 106 -11.56 9.55 -6.72
CA PHE A 106 -10.92 10.85 -6.52
C PHE A 106 -11.64 12.01 -7.25
N SER A 107 -12.24 11.78 -8.41
CA SER A 107 -12.90 12.81 -9.20
C SER A 107 -14.38 12.97 -8.82
N ASP A 108 -14.89 14.21 -8.90
CA ASP A 108 -16.31 14.49 -8.64
C ASP A 108 -17.21 14.11 -9.82
N ASP A 109 -16.66 14.08 -11.03
CA ASP A 109 -17.36 13.73 -12.27
C ASP A 109 -17.30 12.23 -12.61
N GLY A 110 -16.64 11.43 -11.75
CA GLY A 110 -16.43 9.99 -11.96
C GLY A 110 -15.42 9.65 -13.05
N SER A 111 -14.69 10.64 -13.59
CA SER A 111 -13.62 10.40 -14.55
C SER A 111 -12.45 9.65 -13.91
N PRO A 112 -11.86 8.66 -14.59
CA PRO A 112 -10.71 7.94 -14.04
C PRO A 112 -9.51 8.88 -13.88
N LYS A 113 -8.83 8.79 -12.73
CA LYS A 113 -7.67 9.61 -12.38
C LYS A 113 -6.46 8.75 -12.09
N THR A 114 -5.30 9.10 -12.64
CA THR A 114 -4.07 8.38 -12.34
C THR A 114 -3.50 8.84 -11.00
N MET A 115 -3.33 7.88 -10.08
CA MET A 115 -2.76 8.12 -8.76
C MET A 115 -1.40 7.45 -8.64
N THR A 116 -0.46 8.08 -7.93
CA THR A 116 0.91 7.57 -7.77
C THR A 116 1.27 7.41 -6.30
N TRP A 117 1.52 6.18 -5.87
CA TRP A 117 2.20 5.92 -4.61
C TRP A 117 3.72 5.94 -4.80
N THR A 118 4.43 6.74 -3.99
CA THR A 118 5.89 6.88 -4.07
C THR A 118 6.52 6.95 -2.68
N SER A 119 7.82 6.67 -2.59
CA SER A 119 8.62 6.90 -1.37
C SER A 119 9.87 7.72 -1.69
N GLY A 120 10.28 8.58 -0.76
CA GLY A 120 11.59 9.23 -0.78
C GLY A 120 12.73 8.30 -0.34
N SER A 121 12.42 7.09 0.15
CA SER A 121 13.40 6.14 0.69
C SER A 121 13.45 4.85 -0.13
N LEU A 122 14.67 4.42 -0.49
CA LEU A 122 14.93 3.11 -1.08
C LEU A 122 14.87 2.03 0.02
N PHE A 123 13.66 1.66 0.42
CA PHE A 123 13.33 0.57 1.35
C PHE A 123 13.89 0.68 2.79
N LYS A 124 14.47 1.82 3.20
CA LYS A 124 14.91 2.01 4.60
C LYS A 124 13.75 2.30 5.54
N SER A 125 12.68 2.89 5.02
CA SER A 125 11.41 3.06 5.70
C SER A 125 10.28 2.67 4.75
N PHE A 126 9.17 2.20 5.31
CA PHE A 126 7.96 1.89 4.55
C PHE A 126 7.02 3.08 4.58
N ASP A 127 7.55 4.27 4.30
CA ASP A 127 6.78 5.52 4.29
C ASP A 127 6.47 5.88 2.84
N TYR A 128 5.19 6.10 2.55
CA TYR A 128 4.69 6.33 1.21
C TYR A 128 3.79 7.54 1.17
N VAL A 129 3.81 8.25 0.05
CA VAL A 129 2.89 9.35 -0.26
C VAL A 129 2.13 8.97 -1.53
N CYS A 130 0.80 9.11 -1.48
CA CYS A 130 -0.06 9.04 -2.65
C CYS A 130 -0.21 10.44 -3.23
N LEU A 131 0.03 10.56 -4.53
CA LEU A 131 -0.05 11.80 -5.30
C LEU A 131 -1.15 11.69 -6.35
N ASP A 132 -1.82 12.81 -6.63
CA ASP A 132 -2.74 12.94 -7.77
C ASP A 132 -2.01 13.21 -9.10
N GLU A 133 -2.77 13.44 -10.16
CA GLU A 133 -2.26 13.75 -11.51
C GLU A 133 -1.41 15.03 -11.57
N ASN A 134 -1.65 15.95 -10.64
CA ASN A 134 -0.94 17.22 -10.52
C ASN A 134 0.27 17.11 -9.57
N MET A 135 0.62 15.89 -9.14
CA MET A 135 1.68 15.60 -8.18
C MET A 135 1.43 16.23 -6.79
N LEU A 136 0.17 16.50 -6.45
CA LEU A 136 -0.23 16.98 -5.14
C LEU A 136 -0.51 15.81 -4.19
N PRO A 137 -0.06 15.89 -2.92
CA PRO A 137 -0.26 14.80 -1.96
C PRO A 137 -1.71 14.71 -1.50
N VAL A 138 -2.27 13.50 -1.59
CA VAL A 138 -3.65 13.18 -1.20
C VAL A 138 -3.74 12.19 -0.03
N ALA A 139 -2.68 11.42 0.18
CA ALA A 139 -2.57 10.55 1.34
C ALA A 139 -1.11 10.26 1.67
N LYS A 140 -0.85 9.89 2.92
CA LYS A 140 0.47 9.46 3.38
C LYS A 140 0.35 8.26 4.29
N PHE A 141 1.08 7.20 3.98
CA PHE A 141 1.31 6.10 4.91
C PHE A 141 2.67 6.30 5.60
N THR A 142 2.69 6.24 6.92
CA THR A 142 3.93 6.27 7.71
C THR A 142 4.03 5.01 8.55
N SER A 143 5.10 4.26 8.35
CA SER A 143 5.36 3.03 9.10
C SER A 143 5.94 3.32 10.49
N LYS A 144 5.64 2.46 11.47
CA LYS A 144 6.32 2.45 12.76
C LYS A 144 7.17 1.19 12.87
N THR A 145 8.33 1.18 12.22
CA THR A 145 9.21 0.02 12.02
C THR A 145 9.75 -0.66 13.29
N LEU A 146 9.40 -0.16 14.48
CA LEU A 146 9.83 -0.70 15.79
C LEU A 146 8.68 -1.13 16.70
N ALA A 147 7.41 -1.05 16.25
CA ALA A 147 6.26 -1.37 17.09
C ALA A 147 5.56 -2.65 16.61
N TRP A 148 5.81 -3.77 17.29
CA TRP A 148 5.26 -5.09 16.96
C TRP A 148 3.72 -5.13 16.81
N LYS A 149 2.99 -4.19 17.44
CA LYS A 149 1.52 -4.09 17.37
C LYS A 149 1.00 -2.94 16.50
N ASN A 150 1.84 -1.96 16.19
CA ASN A 150 1.45 -0.74 15.48
C ASN A 150 2.21 -0.68 14.16
N MET A 151 1.54 -1.01 13.07
CA MET A 151 2.17 -1.08 11.76
C MET A 151 2.44 0.31 11.17
N GLY A 152 1.54 1.26 11.41
CA GLY A 152 1.69 2.61 10.90
C GLY A 152 0.44 3.47 11.06
N LYS A 153 0.43 4.59 10.35
CA LYS A 153 -0.71 5.49 10.20
C LYS A 153 -0.93 5.87 8.73
N ILE A 154 -2.19 6.08 8.37
CA ILE A 154 -2.61 6.65 7.08
C ILE A 154 -3.17 8.04 7.38
N GLU A 155 -2.57 9.07 6.80
CA GLU A 155 -3.01 10.46 6.88
C GLU A 155 -3.65 10.84 5.54
N PHE A 156 -4.88 11.33 5.57
CA PHE A 156 -5.63 11.80 4.41
C PHE A 156 -5.40 13.29 4.22
N LEU A 157 -5.11 13.69 2.99
CA LEU A 157 -4.68 15.05 2.63
C LEU A 157 -5.56 15.58 1.49
N GLY A 158 -5.61 16.91 1.36
CA GLY A 158 -6.33 17.56 0.29
C GLY A 158 -7.86 17.55 0.44
N PRO A 159 -8.60 17.96 -0.60
CA PRO A 159 -10.04 18.21 -0.52
C PRO A 159 -10.87 16.93 -0.34
N LYS A 160 -10.36 15.78 -0.80
CA LYS A 160 -11.03 14.47 -0.70
C LYS A 160 -10.74 13.72 0.61
N ALA A 161 -10.09 14.36 1.59
CA ALA A 161 -9.67 13.70 2.83
C ALA A 161 -10.83 13.16 3.69
N ASN A 162 -12.05 13.68 3.51
CA ASN A 162 -13.24 13.27 4.24
C ASN A 162 -14.22 12.45 3.39
N ASP A 163 -13.86 12.09 2.16
CA ASP A 163 -14.70 11.28 1.27
C ASP A 163 -14.55 9.79 1.61
N ASP A 164 -15.63 9.13 2.00
CA ASP A 164 -15.60 7.74 2.47
C ASP A 164 -15.17 6.75 1.38
N ALA A 165 -15.63 6.95 0.14
CA ALA A 165 -15.30 6.04 -0.97
C ALA A 165 -13.83 6.18 -1.38
N PHE A 166 -13.31 7.41 -1.38
CA PHE A 166 -11.89 7.64 -1.58
C PHE A 166 -11.05 7.14 -0.39
N ARG A 167 -11.57 7.24 0.84
CA ARG A 167 -10.93 6.69 2.03
C ARG A 167 -10.74 5.18 1.90
N ASP A 168 -11.79 4.47 1.49
CA ASP A 168 -11.79 3.04 1.24
C ASP A 168 -10.75 2.66 0.17
N GLU A 169 -10.70 3.42 -0.93
CA GLU A 169 -9.71 3.22 -2.00
C GLU A 169 -8.27 3.35 -1.51
N ILE A 170 -7.97 4.40 -0.75
CA ILE A 170 -6.62 4.65 -0.19
C ILE A 170 -6.25 3.59 0.86
N VAL A 171 -7.20 3.13 1.68
CA VAL A 171 -6.96 2.05 2.64
C VAL A 171 -6.57 0.77 1.90
N VAL A 172 -7.37 0.37 0.89
CA VAL A 172 -7.11 -0.85 0.12
C VAL A 172 -5.79 -0.76 -0.63
N THR A 173 -5.55 0.32 -1.37
CA THR A 173 -4.36 0.47 -2.22
C THR A 173 -3.08 0.67 -1.39
N GLY A 174 -3.12 1.52 -0.37
CA GLY A 174 -1.98 1.78 0.50
C GLY A 174 -1.54 0.54 1.27
N MET A 175 -2.48 -0.23 1.81
CA MET A 175 -2.17 -1.47 2.52
C MET A 175 -1.74 -2.59 1.59
N THR A 176 -2.31 -2.69 0.39
CA THR A 176 -1.88 -3.64 -0.64
C THR A 176 -0.43 -3.36 -1.05
N LEU A 177 -0.09 -2.09 -1.28
CA LEU A 177 1.27 -1.68 -1.61
C LEU A 177 2.26 -2.02 -0.50
N PHE A 178 1.92 -1.74 0.76
CA PHE A 178 2.77 -2.05 1.90
C PHE A 178 3.18 -3.54 1.92
N TRP A 179 2.19 -4.44 1.80
CA TRP A 179 2.47 -5.88 1.76
C TRP A 179 3.19 -6.32 0.48
N CYS A 180 2.85 -5.73 -0.67
CA CYS A 180 3.57 -5.96 -1.92
C CYS A 180 5.07 -5.65 -1.78
N ILE A 181 5.40 -4.54 -1.12
CA ILE A 181 6.78 -4.13 -0.88
C ILE A 181 7.44 -5.05 0.16
N ILE A 182 6.76 -5.43 1.24
CA ILE A 182 7.32 -6.40 2.21
C ILE A 182 7.67 -7.73 1.53
N GLN A 183 6.77 -8.29 0.72
CA GLN A 183 7.04 -9.53 -0.02
C GLN A 183 8.25 -9.36 -0.94
N ARG A 184 8.33 -8.23 -1.65
CA ARG A 184 9.46 -7.93 -2.54
C ARG A 184 10.76 -7.73 -1.78
N SER A 185 10.75 -7.06 -0.63
CA SER A 185 11.95 -6.82 0.17
C SER A 185 12.57 -8.12 0.67
N GLY A 186 11.79 -9.16 0.96
CA GLY A 186 12.33 -10.50 1.25
C GLY A 186 13.02 -11.14 0.04
N ASN A 187 12.48 -10.95 -1.18
CA ASN A 187 12.98 -11.59 -2.39
C ASN A 187 14.08 -10.79 -3.11
N ILE A 188 14.14 -9.46 -2.95
CA ILE A 188 15.14 -8.61 -3.60
C ILE A 188 16.57 -8.91 -3.11
N PHE A 189 16.73 -9.35 -1.85
CA PHE A 189 18.02 -9.84 -1.36
C PHE A 189 18.46 -11.12 -2.10
N ASN A 190 17.53 -11.98 -2.51
CA ASN A 190 17.83 -13.14 -3.38
C ASN A 190 18.13 -12.71 -4.83
N LEU A 191 17.48 -11.66 -5.34
CA LEU A 191 17.74 -11.11 -6.69
C LEU A 191 19.11 -10.43 -6.81
N VAL A 192 19.58 -9.76 -5.75
CA VAL A 192 20.95 -9.21 -5.70
C VAL A 192 21.99 -10.34 -5.64
N GLY A 193 21.71 -11.43 -4.91
CA GLY A 193 22.53 -12.63 -4.93
C GLY A 193 22.63 -13.27 -6.32
N ALA A 194 21.51 -13.37 -7.05
CA ALA A 194 21.48 -13.89 -8.41
C ALA A 194 22.17 -12.97 -9.44
N ALA A 195 22.17 -11.65 -9.23
CA ALA A 195 22.89 -10.70 -10.08
C ALA A 195 24.41 -10.64 -9.82
N ILE A 196 24.87 -11.09 -8.63
CA ILE A 196 26.29 -11.13 -8.25
C ILE A 196 26.90 -12.54 -8.43
N HIS A 197 26.08 -13.59 -8.56
CA HIS A 197 26.56 -14.94 -8.82
C HIS A 197 27.13 -15.06 -10.25
N ARG A 198 28.46 -14.92 -10.37
CA ARG A 198 29.18 -15.26 -11.61
C ARG A 198 28.92 -16.75 -11.95
N PRO A 199 28.65 -17.10 -13.21
CA PRO A 199 28.70 -18.50 -13.63
C PRO A 199 30.11 -19.03 -13.35
N GLY A 200 30.20 -20.15 -12.63
CA GLY A 200 31.48 -20.81 -12.42
C GLY A 200 32.10 -21.15 -13.78
N LYS A 201 33.39 -20.80 -13.98
CA LYS A 201 34.14 -21.27 -15.14
C LYS A 201 34.17 -22.80 -15.08
N GLN A 202 33.48 -23.47 -16.00
CA GLN A 202 33.76 -24.87 -16.28
C GLN A 202 35.23 -24.97 -16.70
N LYS A 203 36.03 -25.70 -15.92
CA LYS A 203 37.33 -26.21 -16.38
C LYS A 203 37.01 -27.21 -17.48
N GLN A 204 37.09 -26.78 -18.73
CA GLN A 204 37.19 -27.70 -19.85
C GLN A 204 38.62 -28.24 -19.84
N GLY A 205 38.78 -29.45 -19.31
CA GLY A 205 40.04 -30.17 -19.35
C GLY A 205 40.40 -30.49 -20.79
N ASP A 206 41.61 -30.07 -21.17
CA ASP A 206 42.33 -30.57 -22.33
C ASP A 206 42.32 -32.10 -22.33
N ASN A 207 41.86 -32.71 -23.42
CA ASN A 207 42.32 -34.01 -23.87
C ASN A 207 42.43 -33.95 -25.39
N ASN A 208 43.62 -33.58 -25.84
CA ASN A 208 44.00 -33.56 -27.23
C ASN A 208 44.29 -35.00 -27.70
N VAL A 209 43.40 -35.48 -28.56
CA VAL A 209 43.58 -36.34 -29.74
C VAL A 209 44.87 -37.17 -29.84
N GLN A 210 44.67 -38.50 -29.85
CA GLN A 210 45.54 -39.50 -30.47
C GLN A 210 45.83 -39.15 -31.95
N GLN A 211 47.11 -39.03 -32.32
CA GLN A 211 47.61 -39.44 -33.63
C GLN A 211 49.00 -40.07 -33.44
N GLY A 212 49.15 -41.32 -33.87
CA GLY A 212 50.43 -42.02 -33.87
C GLY A 212 50.34 -43.45 -34.35
N ALA A 213 50.70 -43.62 -35.63
CA ALA A 213 51.08 -44.85 -36.36
C ALA A 213 49.98 -45.86 -36.74
#